data_AF-X6L711-F1
#
_entry.id   AF-X6L711-F1
#
_cell.length_a   1.000
_cell.length_b   1.000
_cell.length_c   1.000
_cell.angle_alpha   90.00
_cell.angle_beta   90.00
_cell.angle_gamma   90.00
#
_symmetry.space_group_name_H-M   'P 1'
#
loop_
_entity.id
_entity.type
_entity.pdbx_description
1 polymer ?
#
loop_
_entity_poly.entity_id
_entity_poly.type
_entity_poly.pdbx_seq_one_letter_code
_entity_poly.pdbx_strand_id
1 'polypeptide(L)'
;MTTPTRLTLVSFILLFEKAVFIQLEQEEEIQIVIQYWIRILNIKLGWIHNFDKLVVKYATIVMLESFYSTSKLLKTFTEHTNWVNSIDYSILAGNQFICSGSDDKTVRLWDIDNNKQIQLFNEHSAQ
;
A
#
# COMPACT_ATOMS: atom_id res chain seq x y z
N MET A 1 -25.30 31.95 3.81
CA MET A 1 -23.99 32.02 3.14
C MET A 1 -23.08 30.99 3.77
N THR A 2 -22.58 30.10 2.93
CA THR A 2 -21.78 28.91 3.24
C THR A 2 -20.32 29.25 3.55
N THR A 3 -19.70 28.42 4.40
CA THR A 3 -18.26 28.30 4.75
C THR A 3 -17.67 29.28 5.77
N PRO A 4 -17.28 28.74 6.94
CA PRO A 4 -15.86 28.64 7.31
C PRO A 4 -15.41 27.22 7.70
N THR A 5 -16.33 26.26 7.77
CA THR A 5 -16.09 24.83 8.06
C THR A 5 -15.19 24.12 7.04
N ARG A 6 -15.01 24.71 5.85
CA ARG A 6 -14.15 24.13 4.81
C ARG A 6 -12.66 24.36 5.03
N LEU A 7 -12.26 25.45 5.70
CA LEU A 7 -10.86 25.72 6.01
C LEU A 7 -10.39 24.98 7.26
N THR A 8 -11.29 24.76 8.23
CA THR A 8 -11.00 23.98 9.44
C THR A 8 -10.72 22.50 9.15
N LEU A 9 -11.38 21.93 8.14
CA LEU A 9 -11.19 20.53 7.75
C LEU A 9 -9.80 20.27 7.14
N VAL A 10 -9.28 21.24 6.37
CA VAL A 10 -7.96 21.14 5.74
C VAL A 10 -6.85 21.29 6.79
N SER A 11 -7.04 22.16 7.78
CA SER A 11 -6.16 22.21 8.96
C SER A 11 -6.25 20.95 9.83
N PHE A 12 -7.41 20.30 9.92
CA PHE A 12 -7.61 19.07 10.68
C PHE A 12 -6.84 17.88 10.09
N ILE A 13 -6.77 17.78 8.75
CA ILE A 13 -6.06 16.70 8.05
C ILE A 13 -4.53 16.84 8.18
N LEU A 14 -3.98 18.05 8.04
CA LEU A 14 -2.55 18.30 8.24
C LEU A 14 -2.11 18.17 9.71
N LEU A 15 -3.02 18.48 10.66
CA LEU A 15 -2.82 18.22 12.09
C LEU A 15 -2.81 16.71 12.38
N PHE A 16 -3.65 15.95 11.69
CA PHE A 16 -3.75 14.50 11.82
C PHE A 16 -2.47 13.79 11.33
N GLU A 17 -1.90 14.22 10.20
CA GLU A 17 -0.62 13.67 9.71
C GLU A 17 0.56 13.96 10.63
N LYS A 18 0.58 15.12 11.31
CA LYS A 18 1.57 15.41 12.36
C LYS A 18 1.31 14.64 13.67
N ALA A 19 0.06 14.40 14.02
CA ALA A 19 -0.32 13.63 15.21
C ALA A 19 0.12 12.16 15.09
N VAL A 20 0.02 11.57 13.89
CA VAL A 20 0.49 10.20 13.63
C VAL A 20 2.00 10.04 13.86
N PHE A 21 2.80 11.09 13.65
CA PHE A 21 4.26 11.06 13.88
C PHE A 21 4.65 11.19 15.36
N ILE A 22 3.79 11.80 16.19
CA ILE A 22 3.96 11.91 17.66
C ILE A 22 3.54 10.61 18.38
N GLN A 23 2.74 9.77 17.71
CA GLN A 23 2.09 8.59 18.28
C GLN A 23 3.03 7.49 18.80
N LEU A 24 4.32 7.49 18.42
CA LEU A 24 5.28 6.49 18.91
C LEU A 24 5.66 6.66 20.39
N GLU A 25 5.24 7.75 21.05
CA GLU A 25 5.58 8.06 22.45
C GLU A 25 4.37 8.00 23.41
N GLN A 26 3.15 7.68 22.93
CA GLN A 26 1.88 7.96 23.62
C GLN A 26 0.90 6.78 23.73
N GLU A 27 1.34 5.53 23.55
CA GLU A 27 0.42 4.37 23.57
C GLU A 27 -0.32 4.19 24.91
N GLU A 28 0.32 4.46 26.04
CA GLU A 28 -0.30 4.31 27.37
C GLU A 28 -1.36 5.39 27.66
N GLU A 29 -1.16 6.63 27.20
CA GLU A 29 -2.13 7.72 27.41
C GLU A 29 -3.37 7.56 26.52
N ILE A 30 -3.20 7.07 25.30
CA ILE A 30 -4.31 6.83 24.36
C ILE A 30 -5.25 5.74 24.89
N GLN A 31 -4.72 4.69 25.50
CA GLN A 31 -5.52 3.64 26.13
C GLN A 31 -6.37 4.21 27.28
N ILE A 32 -5.81 5.11 28.10
CA ILE A 32 -6.54 5.78 29.20
C ILE A 32 -7.69 6.63 28.66
N VAL A 33 -7.46 7.37 27.58
CA VAL A 33 -8.50 8.18 26.94
C VAL A 33 -9.59 7.28 26.38
N ILE A 34 -9.27 6.25 25.59
CA ILE A 34 -10.27 5.32 25.03
C ILE A 34 -11.12 4.68 26.14
N GLN A 35 -10.50 4.24 27.24
CA GLN A 35 -11.21 3.68 28.40
C GLN A 35 -12.16 4.69 29.05
N TYR A 36 -11.76 5.96 29.14
CA TYR A 36 -12.59 7.04 29.66
C TYR A 36 -13.83 7.29 28.79
N TRP A 37 -13.67 7.31 27.46
CA TRP A 37 -14.77 7.52 26.51
C TRP A 37 -15.76 6.35 26.51
N ILE A 38 -15.27 5.10 26.57
CA ILE A 38 -16.12 3.91 26.70
C ILE A 38 -16.98 3.99 27.97
N ARG A 39 -16.39 4.45 29.08
CA ARG A 39 -17.08 4.57 30.38
C ARG A 39 -18.15 5.65 30.40
N ILE A 40 -17.94 6.78 29.74
CA ILE A 40 -18.90 7.91 29.72
C ILE A 40 -20.01 7.72 28.70
N LEU A 41 -19.68 7.22 27.50
CA LEU A 41 -20.64 7.07 26.41
C LEU A 41 -21.44 5.77 26.48
N ASN A 42 -21.19 4.92 27.48
CA ASN A 42 -21.85 3.64 27.71
C ASN A 42 -21.90 2.76 26.43
N ILE A 43 -20.78 2.76 25.70
CA ILE A 43 -20.65 2.06 24.42
C ILE A 43 -20.55 0.56 24.70
N LYS A 44 -21.49 -0.23 24.15
CA LYS A 44 -21.53 -1.67 24.37
C LYS A 44 -20.36 -2.34 23.65
N LEU A 45 -19.48 -3.01 24.40
CA LEU A 45 -18.36 -3.78 23.85
C LEU A 45 -18.92 -4.84 22.86
N GLY A 46 -18.51 -4.75 21.60
CA GLY A 46 -19.09 -5.52 20.47
C GLY A 46 -19.71 -4.66 19.36
N TRP A 47 -20.12 -3.42 19.63
CA TRP A 47 -20.44 -2.43 18.58
C TRP A 47 -19.19 -2.04 17.79
N ILE A 48 -18.04 -2.10 18.47
CA ILE A 48 -16.73 -1.75 17.96
C ILE A 48 -16.31 -2.70 16.83
N HIS A 49 -16.68 -3.98 16.80
CA HIS A 49 -16.27 -4.89 15.71
C HIS A 49 -16.83 -4.47 14.33
N ASN A 50 -18.09 -4.04 14.29
CA ASN A 50 -18.68 -3.52 13.05
C ASN A 50 -18.09 -2.16 12.66
N PHE A 51 -17.74 -1.36 13.66
CA PHE A 51 -17.04 -0.10 13.47
C PHE A 51 -15.62 -0.31 12.94
N ASP A 52 -14.85 -1.24 13.51
CA ASP A 52 -13.52 -1.65 13.06
C ASP A 52 -13.57 -2.14 11.63
N LYS A 53 -14.58 -2.95 11.28
CA LYS A 53 -14.80 -3.40 9.89
C LYS A 53 -15.11 -2.24 8.94
N LEU A 54 -15.86 -1.23 9.39
CA LEU A 54 -16.13 -0.01 8.61
C LEU A 54 -14.86 0.83 8.43
N VAL A 55 -14.07 0.99 9.49
CA VAL A 55 -12.80 1.72 9.49
C VAL A 55 -11.80 1.02 8.57
N VAL A 56 -11.65 -0.30 8.64
CA VAL A 56 -10.80 -1.09 7.73
C VAL A 56 -11.29 -0.95 6.29
N LYS A 57 -12.60 -1.05 6.04
CA LYS A 57 -13.16 -0.85 4.69
C LYS A 57 -12.88 0.56 4.16
N TYR A 58 -13.02 1.57 5.00
CA TYR A 58 -12.76 2.95 4.60
C TYR A 58 -11.27 3.20 4.37
N ALA A 59 -10.41 2.72 5.27
CA ALA A 59 -8.96 2.84 5.16
C ALA A 59 -8.42 2.11 3.92
N THR A 60 -8.93 0.91 3.61
CA THR A 60 -8.53 0.17 2.40
C THR A 60 -8.94 0.90 1.12
N ILE A 61 -10.14 1.50 1.08
CA ILE A 61 -10.59 2.33 -0.06
C ILE A 61 -9.71 3.57 -0.19
N VAL A 62 -9.48 4.31 0.90
CA VAL A 62 -8.66 5.52 0.89
C VAL A 62 -7.20 5.22 0.53
N MET A 63 -6.62 4.13 1.04
CA MET A 63 -5.28 3.69 0.68
C MET A 63 -5.20 3.31 -0.81
N LEU A 64 -6.22 2.63 -1.34
CA LEU A 64 -6.26 2.25 -2.75
C LEU A 64 -6.39 3.47 -3.67
N GLU A 65 -7.26 4.43 -3.34
CA GLU A 65 -7.44 5.68 -4.10
C GLU A 65 -6.19 6.56 -4.07
N SER A 66 -5.54 6.65 -2.91
CA SER A 66 -4.27 7.36 -2.74
C SER A 66 -3.16 6.69 -3.57
N PHE A 67 -3.06 5.36 -3.51
CA PHE A 67 -2.11 4.59 -4.31
C PHE A 67 -2.36 4.79 -5.81
N TYR A 68 -3.62 4.69 -6.27
CA TYR A 68 -3.95 4.90 -7.68
C TYR A 68 -3.56 6.30 -8.17
N SER A 69 -3.88 7.33 -7.38
CA SER A 69 -3.61 8.73 -7.73
C SER A 69 -2.12 9.09 -7.70
N THR A 70 -1.34 8.42 -6.86
CA THR A 70 0.11 8.64 -6.72
C THR A 70 0.96 7.65 -7.53
N SER A 71 0.33 6.60 -8.09
CA SER A 71 1.03 5.62 -8.90
C SER A 71 1.61 6.28 -10.14
N LYS A 72 2.94 6.22 -10.25
CA LYS A 72 3.68 6.68 -11.42
C LYS A 72 4.42 5.48 -12.00
N LEU A 73 4.34 5.30 -13.31
CA LEU A 73 5.14 4.31 -14.01
C LEU A 73 6.62 4.62 -13.77
N LEU A 74 7.31 3.72 -13.08
CA LEU A 74 8.73 3.88 -12.75
C LEU A 74 9.62 3.44 -13.91
N LYS A 75 9.34 2.26 -14.48
CA LYS A 75 10.15 1.59 -15.50
C LYS A 75 9.29 0.70 -16.41
N THR A 76 9.80 0.42 -17.60
CA THR A 76 9.18 -0.49 -18.57
C THR A 76 10.26 -1.39 -19.15
N PHE A 77 10.00 -2.70 -19.16
CA PHE A 77 10.87 -3.72 -19.75
C PHE A 77 10.19 -4.26 -21.01
N THR A 78 10.73 -3.97 -22.19
CA THR A 78 10.09 -4.24 -23.48
C THR A 78 10.78 -5.32 -24.31
N GLU A 79 11.68 -6.09 -23.71
CA GLU A 79 12.51 -7.01 -24.49
C GLU A 79 11.81 -8.32 -24.87
N HIS A 80 10.70 -8.66 -24.22
CA HIS A 80 9.88 -9.79 -24.61
C HIS A 80 9.25 -9.55 -25.99
N THR A 81 9.30 -10.54 -26.87
CA THR A 81 8.79 -10.42 -28.25
C THR A 81 7.34 -10.89 -28.39
N ASN A 82 6.77 -11.46 -27.33
CA ASN A 82 5.38 -11.92 -27.27
C ASN A 82 4.76 -11.60 -25.90
N TRP A 83 3.50 -12.01 -25.68
CA TRP A 83 2.79 -11.77 -24.42
C TRP A 83 3.53 -12.33 -23.20
N VAL A 84 3.57 -11.53 -22.13
CA VAL A 84 4.09 -11.95 -20.83
C VAL A 84 2.93 -12.58 -20.08
N ASN A 85 3.06 -13.87 -19.74
CA ASN A 85 2.00 -14.65 -19.14
C ASN A 85 2.16 -14.82 -17.63
N SER A 86 3.38 -14.60 -17.12
CA SER A 86 3.68 -14.72 -15.69
C SER A 86 4.73 -13.70 -15.28
N ILE A 87 4.57 -13.18 -14.06
CA ILE A 87 5.51 -12.26 -13.43
C ILE A 87 5.62 -12.69 -11.96
N ASP A 88 6.85 -12.75 -11.45
CA ASP A 88 7.16 -12.98 -10.04
C ASP A 88 8.16 -11.94 -9.55
N TYR A 89 8.14 -11.65 -8.24
CA TYR A 89 8.98 -10.63 -7.61
C TYR A 89 9.69 -11.20 -6.39
N SER A 90 10.98 -10.90 -6.27
CA SER A 90 11.81 -11.38 -5.17
C SER A 90 12.73 -10.28 -4.65
N ILE A 91 12.99 -10.31 -3.35
CA ILE A 91 13.99 -9.47 -2.69
C ILE A 91 15.06 -10.41 -2.12
N LEU A 92 16.29 -10.27 -2.60
CA LEU A 92 17.42 -11.06 -2.10
C LEU A 92 18.52 -10.11 -1.62
N ALA A 93 18.84 -10.22 -0.33
CA ALA A 93 19.87 -9.40 0.33
C ALA A 93 19.70 -7.87 0.13
N GLY A 94 18.46 -7.40 -0.02
CA GLY A 94 18.13 -5.99 -0.23
C GLY A 94 18.00 -5.57 -1.70
N ASN A 95 18.41 -6.42 -2.64
CA ASN A 95 18.26 -6.15 -4.07
C ASN A 95 16.92 -6.69 -4.58
N GLN A 96 16.31 -5.97 -5.50
CA GLN A 96 14.98 -6.29 -6.02
C GLN A 96 15.05 -6.90 -7.41
N PHE A 97 14.39 -8.05 -7.57
CA PHE A 97 14.38 -8.82 -8.81
C PHE A 97 12.96 -9.07 -9.30
N ILE A 98 12.77 -8.99 -10.61
CA ILE A 98 11.55 -9.45 -11.28
C ILE A 98 11.91 -10.62 -12.19
N CYS A 99 11.11 -11.67 -12.15
CA CYS A 99 11.14 -12.75 -13.12
C CYS A 99 9.90 -12.63 -14.01
N SER A 100 10.06 -12.69 -15.33
CA SER A 100 8.93 -12.65 -16.28
C SER A 100 9.02 -13.81 -17.27
N GLY A 101 7.91 -14.53 -17.44
CA GLY A 101 7.77 -15.60 -18.42
C GLY A 101 6.84 -15.19 -19.56
N SER A 102 7.22 -15.51 -20.80
CA SER A 102 6.50 -15.09 -22.01
C SER A 102 6.29 -16.22 -23.01
N ASP A 103 5.28 -16.06 -23.86
CA ASP A 103 5.05 -16.90 -25.05
C ASP A 103 6.16 -16.81 -26.10
N ASP A 104 7.15 -15.92 -25.91
CA ASP A 104 8.39 -15.93 -26.69
C ASP A 104 9.32 -17.11 -26.35
N LYS A 105 8.87 -18.02 -25.47
CA LYS A 105 9.60 -19.19 -24.96
C LYS A 105 10.78 -18.81 -24.09
N THR A 106 10.78 -17.59 -23.55
CA THR A 106 11.83 -17.12 -22.66
C THR A 106 11.29 -16.78 -21.27
N VAL A 107 12.14 -17.01 -20.28
CA VAL A 107 12.02 -16.42 -18.95
C VAL A 107 13.16 -15.43 -18.78
N ARG A 108 12.86 -14.22 -18.31
CA ARG A 108 13.82 -13.14 -18.11
C ARG A 108 13.87 -12.74 -16.65
N LEU A 109 15.10 -12.57 -16.14
CA LEU A 109 15.37 -12.06 -14.81
C LEU A 109 15.86 -10.62 -14.91
N TRP A 110 15.21 -9.72 -14.19
CA TRP A 110 15.45 -8.28 -14.19
C TRP A 110 15.98 -7.82 -12.85
N ASP A 111 17.05 -7.03 -12.88
CA ASP A 111 17.49 -6.20 -11.77
C ASP A 111 16.72 -4.87 -11.82
N ILE A 112 15.91 -4.59 -10.80
CA ILE A 112 15.12 -3.34 -10.76
C ILE A 112 16.03 -2.15 -10.44
N ASP A 113 16.99 -2.33 -9.54
CA ASP A 113 17.86 -1.27 -9.05
C ASP A 113 18.81 -0.81 -10.16
N ASN A 114 19.33 -1.76 -10.93
CA ASN A 114 20.20 -1.48 -12.07
C ASN A 114 19.46 -1.32 -13.40
N ASN A 115 18.14 -1.56 -13.42
CA ASN A 115 17.27 -1.50 -14.60
C ASN A 115 17.83 -2.29 -15.79
N LYS A 116 18.28 -3.52 -15.55
CA LYS A 116 18.94 -4.37 -16.55
C LYS A 116 18.41 -5.78 -16.48
N GLN A 117 18.36 -6.43 -17.64
CA GLN A 117 18.22 -7.88 -17.68
C GLN A 117 19.52 -8.52 -17.20
N ILE A 118 19.41 -9.39 -16.20
CA ILE A 118 20.53 -10.15 -15.64
C ILE A 118 20.67 -11.47 -16.39
N GLN A 119 19.55 -12.14 -16.63
CA GLN A 119 19.55 -13.49 -17.17
C GLN A 119 18.39 -13.73 -18.12
N LEU A 120 18.67 -14.57 -19.11
CA LEU A 120 17.74 -15.01 -20.14
C LEU A 120 17.76 -16.53 -20.18
N PHE A 121 16.58 -17.14 -20.06
CA PHE A 121 16.38 -18.59 -20.10
C PHE A 121 15.56 -18.95 -21.34
N ASN A 122 16.19 -19.63 -22.30
CA ASN A 122 15.63 -19.88 -23.64
C ASN A 122 15.13 -21.32 -23.85
N GLU A 123 15.18 -22.15 -22.82
CA GLU A 123 14.99 -23.61 -22.95
C GLU A 123 13.54 -24.04 -22.69
N HIS A 124 12.64 -23.10 -22.44
CA HIS A 124 11.23 -23.41 -22.17
C HIS A 124 10.47 -23.64 -23.48
N SER A 125 10.60 -24.83 -24.06
CA SER A 125 9.63 -25.31 -25.04
C SER A 125 8.39 -25.80 -24.30
N ALA A 126 7.25 -25.16 -24.53
CA ALA A 126 5.97 -25.81 -24.28
C ALA A 126 5.93 -27.08 -25.15
N GLN A 127 5.92 -28.24 -24.50
CA GLN A 127 5.84 -29.56 -25.14
C GLN A 127 4.38 -30.01 -25.19
#